data_AF-A0A915D557-F1
#
_entry.id   AF-A0A915D557-F1
#
_cell.length_a   1.000
_cell.length_b   1.000
_cell.length_c   1.000
_cell.angle_alpha   90.00
_cell.angle_beta   90.00
_cell.angle_gamma   90.00
#
_symmetry.space_group_name_H-M   'P 1'
#
loop_
_entity.id
_entity.type
_entity.pdbx_description
1 polymer ?
#
loop_
_entity_poly.entity_id
_entity_poly.type
_entity_poly.pdbx_seq_one_letter_code
_entity_poly.pdbx_strand_id
1 'polypeptide(L)'
;MRKLRVGDWIYYPHMGAYTSASSSRFNGFRGPTPYYVMNDCTWQTLYGSNKDGKKKRKAVFNQPVNKDQFNHQILALFNKQ
;
A
#
# COMPACT_ATOMS: atom_id res chain seq x y z
N MET A 1 7.04 16.32 24.25
CA MET A 1 7.62 15.23 23.42
C MET A 1 9.05 14.96 23.86
N ARG A 2 9.57 13.75 23.63
CA ARG A 2 11.00 13.45 23.85
C ARG A 2 11.87 14.22 22.84
N LYS A 3 13.15 14.44 23.18
CA LYS A 3 14.13 15.04 22.27
C LYS A 3 14.37 14.07 21.11
N LEU A 4 13.99 14.48 19.90
CA LEU A 4 14.27 13.76 18.65
C LEU A 4 15.56 14.28 18.02
N ARG A 5 16.17 13.45 17.18
CA ARG A 5 17.34 13.79 16.37
C ARG A 5 16.95 13.82 14.88
N VAL A 6 17.78 14.50 14.09
CA VAL A 6 17.67 14.46 12.62
C VAL A 6 17.76 13.00 12.17
N GLY A 7 16.77 12.57 11.39
CA GLY A 7 16.64 11.18 10.91
C GLY A 7 15.64 10.32 11.67
N ASP A 8 15.15 10.76 12.84
CA ASP A 8 14.11 10.04 13.57
C ASP A 8 12.74 10.16 12.86
N TRP A 9 11.91 9.14 13.00
CA TRP A 9 10.58 9.06 12.38
C TRP A 9 9.47 9.46 13.36
N ILE A 10 8.45 10.13 12.84
CA ILE A 10 7.21 10.43 13.56
C ILE A 10 6.06 9.73 12.83
N TYR A 11 5.22 9.02 13.56
CA TYR A 11 4.10 8.25 13.02
C TYR A 11 2.77 8.89 13.41
N TYR A 12 1.91 9.12 12.41
CA TYR A 12 0.56 9.65 12.58
C TYR A 12 -0.47 8.60 12.12
N PRO A 13 -1.13 7.88 13.04
CA PRO A 13 -2.18 6.95 12.66
C PRO A 13 -3.43 7.69 12.16
N HIS A 14 -4.34 6.95 11.50
CA HIS A 14 -5.65 7.45 11.05
C HIS A 14 -5.61 8.60 10.00
N MET A 15 -4.52 8.74 9.26
CA MET A 15 -4.37 9.75 8.19
C MET A 15 -5.04 9.36 6.85
N GLY A 16 -6.15 8.62 6.90
CA GLY A 16 -6.80 8.05 5.70
C GLY A 16 -7.84 8.95 5.02
N ALA A 17 -8.44 9.90 5.75
CA ALA A 17 -9.54 10.72 5.24
C ALA A 17 -9.17 12.20 5.22
N TYR A 18 -9.55 12.91 4.15
CA TYR A 18 -9.31 14.36 3.95
C TYR A 18 -7.82 14.79 4.01
N THR A 19 -6.88 13.86 3.80
CA THR A 19 -5.44 14.12 3.84
C THR A 19 -4.86 14.27 2.44
N SER A 20 -4.48 13.17 1.80
CA SER A 20 -3.91 13.16 0.45
C SER A 20 -4.85 13.79 -0.58
N ALA A 21 -6.15 13.61 -0.42
CA ALA A 21 -7.20 14.16 -1.29
C ALA A 21 -7.23 15.69 -1.38
N SER A 22 -6.76 16.39 -0.34
CA SER A 22 -6.73 17.86 -0.27
C SER A 22 -5.31 18.43 -0.22
N SER A 23 -4.31 17.59 -0.46
CA SER A 23 -2.90 18.01 -0.45
C SER A 23 -2.53 18.79 -1.72
N SER A 24 -1.61 19.73 -1.59
CA SER A 24 -1.04 20.49 -2.71
C SER A 24 0.47 20.26 -2.81
N ARG A 25 1.05 20.69 -3.93
CA ARG A 25 2.51 20.64 -4.16
C ARG A 25 3.17 22.00 -3.98
N PHE A 26 2.64 22.81 -3.06
CA PHE A 26 3.20 24.12 -2.75
C PHE A 26 4.67 23.96 -2.33
N ASN A 27 5.52 24.88 -2.79
CA ASN A 27 6.97 24.84 -2.60
C ASN A 27 7.68 23.60 -3.21
N GLY A 28 7.04 22.92 -4.17
CA GLY A 28 7.67 21.80 -4.90
C GLY A 28 7.81 20.51 -4.10
N PHE A 29 7.31 20.45 -2.86
CA PHE A 29 7.32 19.23 -2.07
C PHE A 29 6.43 18.16 -2.73
N ARG A 30 6.96 16.94 -2.83
CA ARG A 30 6.21 15.79 -3.37
C ARG A 30 5.34 15.21 -2.27
N GLY A 31 4.13 14.77 -2.63
CA GLY A 31 3.29 13.99 -1.73
C GLY A 31 3.94 12.64 -1.40
N PRO A 32 3.61 12.04 -0.24
CA PRO A 32 4.12 10.73 0.14
C PRO A 32 3.62 9.64 -0.81
N THR A 33 4.46 8.62 -1.03
CA THR A 33 4.08 7.43 -1.83
C THR A 33 3.24 6.47 -0.97
N PRO A 34 2.01 6.14 -1.38
CA PRO A 34 1.20 5.18 -0.63
C PRO A 34 1.68 3.75 -0.87
N TYR A 35 1.83 2.97 0.21
CA TYR A 35 2.08 1.53 0.16
C TYR A 35 0.82 0.80 0.63
N TYR A 36 0.14 0.11 -0.28
CA TYR A 36 -1.06 -0.66 0.03
C TYR A 36 -0.67 -2.07 0.47
N VAL A 37 -1.19 -2.50 1.62
CA VAL A 37 -0.97 -3.84 2.18
C VAL A 37 -2.32 -4.50 2.44
N MET A 38 -2.37 -5.81 2.25
CA MET A 38 -3.56 -6.61 2.51
C MET A 38 -3.11 -7.98 3.01
N ASN A 39 -3.77 -8.49 4.05
CA ASN A 39 -3.51 -9.85 4.53
C ASN A 39 -4.26 -10.89 3.68
N ASP A 40 -3.79 -12.14 3.73
CA ASP A 40 -4.35 -13.24 2.92
C ASP A 40 -5.84 -13.51 3.21
N CYS A 41 -6.28 -13.37 4.47
CA CYS A 41 -7.68 -13.59 4.85
C CYS A 41 -8.61 -12.54 4.20
N THR A 42 -8.21 -11.27 4.23
CA THR A 42 -8.94 -10.18 3.57
C THR A 42 -8.93 -10.35 2.05
N TRP A 43 -7.80 -10.76 1.47
CA TRP A 43 -7.72 -11.08 0.05
C TRP A 43 -8.67 -12.22 -0.32
N GLN A 44 -8.68 -13.31 0.44
CA GLN A 44 -9.62 -14.42 0.26
C GLN A 44 -11.08 -14.00 0.49
N THR A 45 -11.37 -13.08 1.39
CA THR A 45 -12.74 -12.58 1.57
C THR A 45 -13.20 -11.76 0.35
N LEU A 46 -12.30 -10.96 -0.21
CA LEU A 46 -12.60 -10.11 -1.37
C LEU A 46 -12.64 -10.89 -2.70
N TYR A 47 -11.81 -11.93 -2.84
CA TYR A 47 -11.57 -12.64 -4.11
C TYR A 47 -11.75 -14.16 -4.04
N GLY A 48 -11.82 -14.75 -2.85
CA GLY A 48 -12.03 -16.17 -2.61
C GLY A 48 -13.48 -16.57 -2.86
N SER A 49 -13.70 -17.03 -4.10
CA SER A 49 -14.63 -18.10 -4.45
C SER A 49 -16.11 -17.91 -4.09
N ASN A 50 -16.87 -17.46 -5.09
CA ASN A 50 -18.30 -17.77 -5.21
C ASN A 50 -18.46 -19.31 -5.22
N LYS A 51 -18.93 -19.91 -4.12
CA LYS A 51 -19.27 -21.35 -4.07
C LYS A 51 -20.57 -21.66 -4.81
N ASP A 52 -21.34 -20.64 -5.17
CA ASP A 52 -22.49 -20.78 -6.05
C ASP A 52 -22.04 -20.53 -7.49
N GLY A 53 -22.22 -21.51 -8.37
CA GLY A 53 -21.77 -21.52 -9.76
C GLY A 53 -22.36 -20.46 -10.70
N LYS A 54 -22.54 -19.21 -10.26
CA LYS A 54 -23.09 -18.10 -11.04
C LYS A 54 -22.08 -16.95 -11.14
N LYS A 55 -21.45 -16.90 -12.32
CA LYS A 55 -20.68 -15.80 -12.93
C LYS A 55 -19.40 -15.35 -12.19
N LYS A 56 -18.27 -15.66 -12.82
CA LYS A 56 -16.94 -15.11 -12.52
C LYS A 56 -16.99 -13.58 -12.55
N ARG A 57 -16.88 -12.92 -11.40
CA ARG A 57 -16.48 -11.51 -11.38
C ARG A 57 -15.02 -11.45 -11.83
N LYS A 58 -14.74 -10.90 -13.01
CA LYS A 58 -13.38 -10.59 -13.43
C LYS A 58 -12.79 -9.62 -12.40
N ALA A 59 -11.81 -10.07 -11.62
CA ALA A 59 -11.00 -9.16 -10.83
C ALA A 59 -10.29 -8.21 -11.82
N VAL A 60 -10.60 -6.92 -11.73
CA VAL A 60 -10.00 -5.87 -12.59
C VAL A 60 -8.49 -5.71 -12.30
N PHE A 61 -8.03 -6.19 -11.14
CA PHE A 61 -6.64 -6.22 -10.70
C PHE A 61 -5.99 -7.61 -10.79
N ASN A 62 -6.34 -8.40 -11.82
CA ASN A 62 -5.65 -9.66 -12.10
C ASN A 62 -4.35 -9.41 -12.89
N GLN A 63 -3.42 -8.66 -12.31
CA GLN A 63 -2.02 -8.93 -12.61
C GLN A 63 -1.58 -10.00 -11.59
N PRO A 64 -1.10 -11.17 -12.03
CA PRO A 64 -0.49 -12.11 -11.09
C PRO A 64 0.71 -11.38 -10.49
N VAL A 65 0.57 -10.90 -9.26
CA VAL A 65 1.73 -10.45 -8.49
C VAL A 65 2.50 -11.72 -8.20
N ASN A 66 3.50 -11.99 -9.05
CA ASN A 66 4.46 -13.02 -8.80
C ASN A 66 5.11 -12.69 -7.44
N LYS A 67 4.89 -13.56 -6.45
CA LYS A 67 5.35 -13.34 -5.07
C LYS A 67 6.88 -13.13 -5.03
N ASP A 68 7.59 -13.75 -5.96
CA ASP A 68 9.04 -13.57 -6.12
C ASP A 68 9.38 -12.16 -6.64
N GLN A 69 8.57 -11.61 -7.54
CA GLN A 69 8.76 -10.26 -8.09
C GLN A 69 8.45 -9.17 -7.06
N PHE A 70 7.44 -9.36 -6.20
CA PHE A 70 7.15 -8.44 -5.09
C PHE A 70 8.27 -8.41 -4.06
N ASN A 71 8.76 -9.59 -3.65
CA ASN A 71 9.87 -9.68 -2.71
C ASN A 71 11.16 -9.08 -3.31
N HIS A 72 11.43 -9.30 -4.60
CA HIS A 72 12.55 -8.65 -5.28
C HIS A 72 12.41 -7.12 -5.38
N GLN A 73 11.19 -6.57 -5.56
CA GLN A 73 10.98 -5.12 -5.56
C GLN A 73 11.15 -4.50 -4.18
N ILE A 74 10.68 -5.17 -3.12
CA ILE A 74 10.90 -4.73 -1.73
C ILE A 74 12.39 -4.77 -1.41
N LEU A 75 13.08 -5.87 -1.72
CA LEU A 75 14.54 -5.99 -1.50
C LEU A 75 15.35 -4.98 -2.34
N ALA A 76 14.93 -4.71 -3.58
CA ALA A 76 15.56 -3.70 -4.43
C ALA A 76 15.33 -2.25 -3.94
N LEU A 77 14.24 -1.99 -3.23
CA LEU A 77 14.00 -0.70 -2.57
C LEU A 77 14.87 -0.53 -1.30
N PHE A 78 15.14 -1.62 -0.57
CA PHE A 78 16.02 -1.60 0.60
C PHE A 78 17.52 -1.57 0.25
N ASN A 79 17.94 -2.17 -0.86
CA ASN A 79 19.36 -2.23 -1.28
C ASN A 79 19.82 -1.05 -2.14
N LYS A 80 19.00 -0.01 -2.33
CA LYS A 80 19.33 1.18 -3.13
C LYS A 80 19.77 2.39 -2.31
N GLN A 81 20.14 2.16 -1.04
CA GLN A 81 20.79 3.16 -0.17
C GLN A 81 22.31 3.04 -0.27
#